data_AF-A0A2W5YDY3-F1
#
_entry.id   AF-A0A2W5YDY3-F1
#
_cell.length_a   1.000
_cell.length_b   1.000
_cell.length_c   1.000
_cell.angle_alpha   90.00
_cell.angle_beta   90.00
_cell.angle_gamma   90.00
#
_symmetry.space_group_name_H-M   'P 1'
#
loop_
_entity.id
_entity.type
_entity.pdbx_description
1 polymer ?
#
loop_
_entity_poly.entity_id
_entity_poly.type
_entity_poly.pdbx_seq_one_letter_code
_entity_poly.pdbx_strand_id
1 'polypeptide(L)'
;MSKSEKMELVPLDSVATETDIEILPDFPAQVDGREVWVTAVLERTAVIEPAPGEPKLLVNRHRCLVDPKRLRFGVLAARHAAKRGREAARRNRAAGKSAA
;
A
#
# COMPACT_ATOMS: atom_id res chain seq x y z
N MET A 1 21.25 1.35 26.78
CA MET A 1 21.04 0.23 25.84
C MET A 1 19.56 0.19 25.49
N SER A 2 19.17 0.64 24.30
CA SER A 2 17.76 0.68 23.90
C SER A 2 17.22 -0.73 23.83
N LYS A 3 16.18 -1.00 24.62
CA LYS A 3 15.40 -2.23 24.59
C LYS A 3 14.82 -2.35 23.18
N SER A 4 15.39 -3.22 22.35
CA SER A 4 14.80 -3.54 21.05
C SER A 4 13.46 -4.20 21.36
N GLU A 5 12.37 -3.42 21.35
CA GLU A 5 11.03 -3.99 21.26
C GLU A 5 11.08 -4.96 20.08
N LYS A 6 10.89 -6.25 20.34
CA LYS A 6 10.78 -7.24 19.27
C LYS A 6 9.57 -6.82 18.44
N MET A 7 9.81 -6.25 17.26
CA MET A 7 8.78 -6.00 16.27
C MET A 7 8.22 -7.37 15.88
N GLU A 8 7.01 -7.68 16.33
CA GLU A 8 6.30 -8.89 15.95
C GLU A 8 5.73 -8.66 14.55
N LEU A 9 6.53 -9.02 13.55
CA LEU A 9 6.12 -8.91 12.15
C LEU A 9 5.15 -10.03 11.80
N VAL A 10 4.02 -9.69 11.20
CA VAL A 10 2.98 -10.63 10.78
C VAL A 10 2.72 -10.51 9.27
N PRO A 11 2.27 -11.58 8.60
CA PRO A 11 1.83 -11.50 7.21
C PRO A 11 0.71 -10.47 7.01
N LEU A 12 0.76 -9.67 5.94
CA LEU A 12 -0.22 -8.62 5.68
C LEU A 12 -1.63 -9.19 5.42
N ASP A 13 -1.76 -10.44 5.00
CA ASP A 13 -3.06 -11.12 4.85
C ASP A 13 -3.66 -11.63 6.16
N SER A 14 -2.87 -11.76 7.24
CA SER A 14 -3.40 -12.09 8.57
C SER A 14 -3.99 -10.88 9.30
N VAL A 15 -3.80 -9.67 8.77
CA VAL A 15 -4.40 -8.45 9.31
C VAL A 15 -5.87 -8.40 8.87
N ALA A 16 -6.76 -8.72 9.81
CA ALA A 16 -8.20 -8.71 9.58
C ALA A 16 -8.70 -7.28 9.28
N THR A 17 -9.62 -7.17 8.32
CA THR A 17 -10.30 -5.92 7.97
C THR A 17 -11.81 -6.15 7.93
N GLU A 18 -12.59 -5.17 8.38
CA GLU A 18 -14.05 -5.17 8.24
C GLU A 18 -14.47 -4.83 6.80
N THR A 19 -15.69 -5.19 6.40
CA THR A 19 -16.21 -5.10 5.01
C THR A 19 -16.06 -3.70 4.37
N ASP A 20 -16.00 -2.64 5.17
CA ASP A 20 -15.88 -1.25 4.71
C ASP A 20 -14.56 -0.55 5.10
N ILE A 21 -13.61 -1.29 5.69
CA ILE A 21 -12.34 -0.75 6.18
C ILE A 21 -11.19 -1.35 5.35
N GLU A 22 -10.39 -0.49 4.72
CA GLU A 22 -9.20 -0.89 3.96
C GLU A 22 -7.93 -0.45 4.71
N ILE A 23 -6.84 -1.21 4.53
CA ILE A 23 -5.50 -0.82 4.95
C ILE A 23 -5.02 0.30 4.03
N LEU A 24 -4.69 1.46 4.59
CA LEU A 24 -4.16 2.60 3.84
C LEU A 24 -2.70 2.35 3.46
N PRO A 25 -2.25 2.78 2.27
CA PRO A 25 -0.86 2.64 1.84
C PRO A 25 0.08 3.56 2.63
N ASP A 26 1.35 3.57 2.23
CA ASP A 26 2.44 4.39 2.78
C ASP A 26 2.94 3.92 4.15
N PHE A 27 3.29 2.64 4.20
CA PHE A 27 3.91 2.01 5.35
C PHE A 27 5.01 1.03 4.93
N PRO A 28 6.02 0.78 5.79
CA PRO A 28 7.06 -0.18 5.50
C PRO A 28 6.60 -1.62 5.73
N ALA A 29 7.14 -2.53 4.94
CA ALA A 29 7.00 -3.97 5.10
C ALA A 29 8.35 -4.65 4.87
N GLN A 30 8.46 -5.92 5.25
CA GLN A 30 9.59 -6.77 4.93
C GLN A 30 9.16 -7.83 3.92
N VAL A 31 9.90 -7.94 2.81
CA VAL A 31 9.71 -8.97 1.78
C VAL A 31 11.06 -9.65 1.54
N ASP A 32 11.10 -10.98 1.65
CA ASP A 32 12.32 -11.79 1.49
C ASP A 32 13.51 -11.26 2.34
N GLY A 33 13.22 -10.80 3.55
CA GLY A 33 14.24 -10.27 4.46
C GLY A 33 14.60 -8.79 4.26
N ARG A 34 14.12 -8.13 3.19
CA ARG A 34 14.43 -6.73 2.85
C ARG A 34 13.29 -5.79 3.22
N GLU A 35 13.60 -4.64 3.81
CA GLU A 35 12.62 -3.57 4.03
C GLU A 35 12.23 -2.93 2.69
N VAL A 36 10.93 -2.73 2.47
CA VAL A 36 10.33 -2.16 1.26
C VAL A 36 9.16 -1.25 1.64
N TRP A 37 8.74 -0.38 0.73
CA TRP A 37 7.61 0.53 0.97
C TRP A 37 6.33 0.04 0.30
N VAL A 38 5.24 -0.11 1.04
CA VAL A 38 3.94 -0.49 0.49
C VAL A 38 3.21 0.76 -0.01
N THR A 39 2.96 0.83 -1.31
CA THR A 39 2.36 2.00 -1.99
C THR A 39 0.90 1.76 -2.41
N ALA A 40 0.44 0.50 -2.39
CA ALA A 40 -0.96 0.14 -2.50
C ALA A 40 -1.22 -1.23 -1.87
N VAL A 41 -2.38 -1.39 -1.25
CA VAL A 41 -2.88 -2.68 -0.75
C VAL A 41 -4.07 -3.09 -1.60
N LEU A 42 -3.99 -4.28 -2.19
CA LEU A 42 -5.07 -4.90 -2.97
C LEU A 42 -5.62 -6.10 -2.19
N GLU A 43 -6.63 -6.76 -2.74
CA GLU A 43 -7.32 -7.88 -2.10
C GLU A 43 -6.35 -9.02 -1.74
N ARG A 44 -5.49 -9.45 -2.68
CA ARG A 44 -4.56 -10.57 -2.50
C ARG A 44 -3.08 -10.19 -2.58
N THR A 45 -2.80 -8.97 -3.01
CA THR A 45 -1.45 -8.50 -3.31
C THR A 45 -1.21 -7.11 -2.76
N ALA A 46 0.04 -6.71 -2.64
CA ALA A 46 0.46 -5.35 -2.35
C ALA A 46 1.39 -4.87 -3.48
N VAL A 47 1.33 -3.58 -3.78
CA VAL A 47 2.33 -2.92 -4.62
C VAL A 47 3.42 -2.38 -3.70
N ILE A 48 4.65 -2.82 -3.93
CA ILE A 48 5.81 -2.39 -3.17
C ILE A 48 6.75 -1.55 -4.03
N GLU A 49 7.46 -0.62 -3.41
CA GLU A 49 8.61 0.09 -3.93
C GLU A 49 9.84 -0.36 -3.12
N PRO A 50 10.79 -1.11 -3.72
CA PRO A 50 11.94 -1.62 -2.96
C PRO A 50 12.85 -0.51 -2.43
N ALA A 51 13.03 0.55 -3.20
CA ALA A 51 13.70 1.78 -2.81
C ALA A 51 13.15 2.96 -3.65
N PRO A 52 13.31 4.22 -3.19
CA PRO A 52 12.80 5.37 -3.92
C PRO A 52 13.29 5.42 -5.36
N GLY A 53 12.35 5.43 -6.31
CA GLY A 53 12.67 5.48 -7.74
C GLY A 53 12.96 4.12 -8.39
N GLU A 54 13.02 3.03 -7.61
CA GLU A 54 13.05 1.68 -8.17
C GLU A 54 11.68 1.26 -8.73
N PRO A 55 11.66 0.34 -9.73
CA PRO A 55 10.41 -0.17 -10.27
C PRO A 55 9.51 -0.78 -9.19
N LYS A 56 8.22 -0.42 -9.22
CA LYS A 56 7.21 -1.00 -8.34
C LYS A 56 6.95 -2.46 -8.69
N LEU A 57 6.83 -3.30 -7.67
CA LEU A 57 6.61 -4.74 -7.80
C LEU A 57 5.28 -5.13 -7.17
N LEU A 58 4.64 -6.16 -7.72
CA LEU A 58 3.43 -6.75 -7.13
C LEU A 58 3.83 -8.00 -6.33
N VAL A 59 3.50 -8.02 -5.05
CA VAL A 59 3.84 -9.13 -4.14
C VAL A 59 2.57 -9.64 -3.46
N ASN A 60 2.49 -10.95 -3.23
CA ASN A 60 1.37 -11.53 -2.50
C ASN A 60 1.42 -11.11 -1.02
N ARG A 61 0.27 -10.76 -0.44
CA ARG A 61 0.17 -10.26 0.93
C ARG A 61 0.78 -11.19 1.98
N HIS A 62 0.70 -12.51 1.79
CA HIS A 62 1.32 -13.48 2.71
C HIS A 62 2.86 -13.34 2.81
N ARG A 63 3.51 -12.75 1.80
CA ARG A 63 4.96 -12.51 1.77
C ARG A 63 5.37 -11.15 2.29
N CYS A 64 4.40 -10.26 2.53
CA CYS A 64 4.65 -8.93 3.07
C CYS A 64 4.50 -8.99 4.59
N LEU A 65 5.62 -9.04 5.30
CA LEU A 65 5.63 -9.02 6.76
C LEU A 65 5.56 -7.57 7.24
N VAL A 66 4.63 -7.26 8.14
CA VAL A 66 4.35 -5.89 8.59
C VAL A 66 4.28 -5.82 10.11
N ASP A 67 4.60 -4.65 10.66
CA ASP A 67 4.26 -4.32 12.04
C ASP A 67 2.82 -3.78 12.07
N PRO A 68 1.86 -4.50 12.70
CA PRO A 68 0.47 -4.04 12.77
C PRO A 68 0.30 -2.66 13.39
N LYS A 69 1.21 -2.25 14.29
CA LYS A 69 1.15 -0.94 14.96
C LYS A 69 1.44 0.22 14.01
N ARG A 70 2.05 -0.04 12.85
CA ARG A 70 2.37 0.96 11.82
C ARG A 70 1.31 1.05 10.72
N LEU A 71 0.31 0.17 10.75
CA LEU A 71 -0.78 0.18 9.79
C LEU A 71 -1.79 1.25 10.14
N ARG A 72 -2.34 1.84 9.07
CA ARG A 72 -3.47 2.76 9.15
C ARG A 72 -4.64 2.16 8.42
N PHE A 73 -5.83 2.47 8.90
CA PHE A 73 -7.09 1.97 8.35
C PHE A 73 -7.96 3.15 7.91
N GLY A 74 -8.72 2.97 6.85
CA GLY A 74 -9.62 4.00 6.34
C GLY A 74 -10.86 3.41 5.67
N VAL A 75 -11.94 4.18 5.68
CA VAL A 75 -13.23 3.77 5.10
C VAL A 75 -13.14 3.77 3.57
N LEU A 76 -13.78 2.80 2.92
CA LEU A 76 -13.89 2.62 1.46
C LEU A 76 -14.29 3.89 0.67
N ALA A 77 -14.89 4.89 1.32
CA ALA A 77 -15.16 6.21 0.75
C ALA A 77 -13.88 6.93 0.26
N ALA A 78 -12.74 6.71 0.92
CA ALA A 78 -11.44 7.27 0.54
C ALA A 78 -10.92 6.69 -0.78
N ARG A 79 -11.16 5.39 -1.04
CA ARG A 79 -10.85 4.72 -2.32
C ARG A 79 -11.63 5.31 -3.48
N HIS A 80 -12.91 5.65 -3.28
CA HIS A 80 -13.70 6.34 -4.30
C HIS A 80 -13.15 7.73 -4.59
N ALA A 81 -12.67 8.46 -3.59
CA ALA A 81 -12.02 9.76 -3.78
C ALA A 81 -10.69 9.64 -4.56
N ALA A 82 -9.84 8.67 -4.23
CA ALA A 82 -8.59 8.42 -4.94
C ALA A 82 -8.81 7.92 -6.38
N LYS A 83 -9.83 7.07 -6.61
CA LYS A 83 -10.25 6.63 -7.95
C LYS A 83 -10.76 7.81 -8.77
N ARG A 84 -11.61 8.68 -8.19
CA ARG A 84 -12.09 9.92 -8.83
C ARG A 84 -10.92 10.85 -9.17
N GLY A 85 -9.94 11.00 -8.27
CA GLY A 85 -8.73 11.78 -8.53
C GLY A 85 -7.90 11.24 -9.70
N ARG A 86 -7.70 9.92 -9.77
CA ARG A 86 -7.00 9.26 -10.90
C ARG A 86 -7.77 9.40 -12.21
N GLU A 87 -9.09 9.27 -12.19
CA GLU A 87 -9.93 9.50 -13.37
C GLU A 87 -9.88 10.94 -13.84
N ALA A 88 -9.96 11.92 -12.93
CA ALA A 88 -9.82 13.34 -13.27
C ALA A 88 -8.44 13.61 -13.90
N ALA A 89 -7.36 13.08 -13.32
CA ALA A 89 -6.02 13.19 -13.89
C ALA A 89 -5.88 12.48 -15.25
N ARG A 90 -6.62 11.39 -15.49
CA ARG A 90 -6.67 10.70 -16.79
C ARG A 90 -7.41 11.53 -17.83
N ARG A 91 -8.56 12.11 -17.46
CA ARG A 91 -9.35 13.01 -18.32
C ARG A 91 -8.56 14.25 -18.70
N ASN A 92 -7.89 14.90 -17.75
CA ASN A 92 -7.06 16.07 -18.02
C ASN A 92 -5.90 15.75 -18.97
N ARG A 93 -5.25 14.59 -18.81
CA ARG A 93 -4.20 14.13 -19.73
C ARG A 93 -4.73 13.81 -21.13
N ALA A 94 -5.94 13.26 -21.23
CA ALA A 94 -6.58 13.01 -22.52
C ALA A 94 -6.97 14.33 -23.20
N ALA A 95 -7.59 15.26 -22.48
CA ALA A 95 -7.98 16.57 -23.00
C ALA A 95 -6.78 17.42 -23.44
N GLY A 96 -5.68 17.39 -22.70
CA GLY A 96 -4.43 18.07 -23.10
C GLY A 96 -3.74 17.46 -24.32
N LYS A 97 -4.03 16.20 -24.66
CA LYS A 97 -3.57 15.57 -25.92
C LYS A 97 -4.47 15.87 -27.12
N SER A 98 -5.72 16.28 -26.89
CA SER A 98 -6.66 16.64 -27.95
C SER A 98 -6.55 18.10 -28.41
N ALA A 99 -5.80 18.93 -27.66
CA ALA A 99 -5.64 20.36 -27.89
C ALA A 99 -4.26 20.73 -28.46
N ALA A 100 -3.48 19.73 -28.92
CA ALA A 100 -2.18 19.88 -29.57
C ALA A 100 -2.25 19.44 -31.03
#